data_AF-A0A2D6AQ09-F1
#
_entry.id   AF-A0A2D6AQ09-F1
#
_cell.length_a   1.000
_cell.length_b   1.000
_cell.length_c   1.000
_cell.angle_alpha   90.00
_cell.angle_beta   90.00
_cell.angle_gamma   90.00
#
_symmetry.space_group_name_H-M   'P 1'
#
loop_
_entity.id
_entity.type
_entity.pdbx_description
1 polymer ?
#
loop_
_entity_poly.entity_id
_entity_poly.type
_entity_poly.pdbx_seq_one_letter_code
_entity_poly.pdbx_strand_id
1 'polypeptide(L)'
;MIDPRDIFDTINSSGGRAKCPIKDTPAECVHPDREDWCVQINSDFAYCHRCEKNWWLVDKNNERIVDSYTLKNTRAPLFERSSKAADDSGFDEARSNYLKFYSDIFELLKLPWNDIALDDVYGVGVCENSDGKAQLMFKINDDHIKLHKGPQFGVDKKCKIYPQELPEHLGSLLIVEGEKDAISANCHGAPAITFTSGAGALPSDLDVLNDAHDLVLVYDNDDKGREGAKKVASTLYNKTRKIRIFDWSGKPEKYDLTDFFVDGYTKDDLYRMIDALPVFGQEPVDLGGAVVYNPKDFMATFNNPPDDICDQILFECGTAGVAAATNVGKSIWALQFAASVAMGVPFLGHFRVPKARKVLYMQYEMLDDVIGDRLALQTKPLMEKYPVEAHLLNENLMVSVNGQKDLFSD
;
A
#
# COMPACT_ATOMS: atom_id res chain seq x y z
N MET A 1 -24.87 -2.73 49.38
CA MET A 1 -25.44 -3.48 48.24
C MET A 1 -26.95 -3.44 48.45
N ILE A 2 -27.66 -2.78 47.54
CA ILE A 2 -29.11 -2.64 47.53
C ILE A 2 -29.69 -3.96 47.01
N ASP A 3 -30.64 -4.56 47.72
CA ASP A 3 -31.28 -5.78 47.26
C ASP A 3 -32.15 -5.43 46.03
N PRO A 4 -32.04 -6.15 44.90
CA PRO A 4 -32.91 -5.93 43.74
C PRO A 4 -34.40 -5.93 44.08
N ARG A 5 -34.83 -6.65 45.13
CA ARG A 5 -36.23 -6.68 45.61
C ARG A 5 -36.70 -5.36 46.21
N ASP A 6 -35.79 -4.48 46.59
CA ASP A 6 -36.12 -3.15 47.09
C ASP A 6 -36.43 -2.18 45.93
N ILE A 7 -36.04 -2.53 44.70
CA ILE A 7 -36.20 -1.71 43.49
C ILE A 7 -37.29 -2.27 42.57
N PHE A 8 -37.35 -3.60 42.41
CA PHE A 8 -38.24 -4.26 41.46
C PHE A 8 -39.31 -5.07 42.18
N ASP A 9 -40.58 -4.72 41.94
CA ASP A 9 -41.75 -5.38 42.54
C ASP A 9 -41.92 -6.85 42.10
N THR A 10 -41.32 -7.23 40.97
CA THR A 10 -41.49 -8.56 40.38
C THR A 10 -40.19 -9.05 39.76
N ILE A 11 -39.60 -10.06 40.39
CA ILE A 11 -38.36 -10.74 39.99
C ILE A 11 -38.69 -12.21 39.71
N ASN A 12 -38.05 -12.80 38.70
CA ASN A 12 -38.30 -14.19 38.34
C ASN A 12 -37.73 -15.16 39.38
N SER A 13 -38.17 -16.41 39.33
CA SER A 13 -37.76 -17.45 40.30
C SER A 13 -36.25 -17.72 40.32
N SER A 14 -35.53 -17.42 39.23
CA SER A 14 -34.07 -17.56 39.16
C SER A 14 -33.29 -16.32 39.64
N GLY A 15 -33.97 -15.22 39.96
CA GLY A 15 -33.35 -13.98 40.47
C GLY A 15 -32.62 -13.13 39.43
N GLY A 16 -32.43 -13.61 38.20
CA GLY A 16 -31.63 -12.94 37.17
C GLY A 16 -32.39 -11.97 36.26
N ARG A 17 -33.73 -11.95 36.32
CA ARG A 17 -34.55 -11.02 35.54
C ARG A 17 -35.69 -10.42 36.32
N ALA A 18 -36.04 -9.19 35.99
CA ALA A 18 -37.13 -8.44 36.61
C ALA A 18 -38.01 -7.73 35.59
N LYS A 19 -39.17 -7.28 36.07
CA LYS A 19 -39.99 -6.29 35.36
C LYS A 19 -39.55 -4.89 35.75
N CYS A 20 -39.74 -3.92 34.85
CA CYS A 20 -39.52 -2.52 35.19
C CYS A 20 -40.44 -2.13 36.38
N PRO A 21 -40.00 -1.29 37.34
CA PRO A 21 -40.78 -0.99 38.54
C PRO A 21 -42.12 -0.33 38.20
N ILE A 22 -43.21 -0.75 38.85
CA ILE A 22 -44.58 -0.34 38.48
C ILE A 22 -44.79 1.16 38.68
N LYS A 23 -44.12 1.76 39.68
CA LYS A 23 -44.24 3.20 39.98
C LYS A 23 -43.69 4.12 38.89
N ASP A 24 -42.81 3.63 38.02
CA ASP A 24 -42.16 4.42 36.96
C ASP A 24 -42.02 3.60 35.66
N THR A 25 -42.97 2.70 35.35
CA THR A 25 -42.85 1.87 34.14
C THR A 25 -43.10 2.73 32.89
N PRO A 26 -42.10 2.88 31.99
CA PRO A 26 -42.29 3.62 30.74
C PRO A 26 -43.29 2.91 29.84
N ALA A 27 -44.03 3.65 29.00
CA ALA A 27 -45.05 3.09 28.11
C ALA A 27 -44.50 1.98 27.18
N GLU A 28 -43.22 2.09 26.82
CA GLU A 28 -42.45 1.15 25.98
C GLU A 28 -42.19 -0.21 26.65
N CYS A 29 -42.39 -0.28 27.97
CA CYS A 29 -42.16 -1.46 28.79
C CYS A 29 -43.45 -2.15 29.26
N VAL A 30 -44.63 -1.67 28.85
CA VAL A 30 -45.93 -2.26 29.22
C VAL A 30 -46.51 -3.04 28.03
N HIS A 31 -46.48 -4.37 28.08
CA HIS A 31 -47.15 -5.23 27.10
C HIS A 31 -48.10 -6.23 27.79
N PRO A 32 -49.42 -6.03 27.70
CA PRO A 32 -50.40 -6.89 28.38
C PRO A 32 -50.43 -8.34 27.86
N ASP A 33 -49.87 -8.61 26.67
CA ASP A 33 -49.92 -9.92 26.00
C ASP A 33 -48.66 -10.79 26.20
N ARG A 34 -47.64 -10.31 26.94
CA ARG A 34 -46.38 -11.05 27.15
C ARG A 34 -45.89 -10.95 28.60
N GLU A 35 -45.19 -11.99 29.07
CA GLU A 35 -44.49 -11.89 30.35
C GLU A 35 -43.27 -10.96 30.22
N ASP A 36 -43.44 -9.70 30.66
CA ASP A 36 -42.44 -8.65 30.52
C ASP A 36 -41.24 -8.79 31.47
N TRP A 37 -40.25 -9.61 31.09
CA TRP A 37 -38.95 -9.73 31.76
C TRP A 37 -37.85 -8.90 31.07
N CYS A 38 -38.10 -7.59 30.95
CA CYS A 38 -37.25 -6.67 30.18
C CYS A 38 -35.99 -6.20 30.92
N VAL A 39 -35.91 -6.41 32.24
CA VAL A 39 -34.75 -6.01 33.06
C VAL A 39 -33.87 -7.22 33.32
N GLN A 40 -32.57 -7.10 33.02
CA GLN A 40 -31.55 -8.06 33.39
C GLN A 40 -30.85 -7.58 34.68
N ILE A 41 -30.82 -8.44 35.69
CA ILE A 41 -30.14 -8.16 36.97
C ILE A 41 -28.77 -8.83 36.95
N ASN A 42 -27.72 -8.03 37.06
CA ASN A 42 -26.34 -8.50 37.26
C ASN A 42 -25.92 -8.27 38.73
N SER A 43 -24.69 -8.66 39.08
CA SER A 43 -24.16 -8.55 40.44
C SER A 43 -24.19 -7.13 41.00
N ASP A 44 -23.87 -6.14 40.17
CA ASP A 44 -23.60 -4.76 40.63
C ASP A 44 -24.61 -3.74 40.08
N PHE A 45 -25.38 -4.12 39.05
CA PHE A 45 -26.35 -3.25 38.39
C PHE A 45 -27.46 -4.06 37.70
N ALA A 46 -28.57 -3.40 37.40
CA ALA A 46 -29.68 -3.94 36.64
C ALA A 46 -30.00 -3.01 35.45
N TYR A 47 -30.21 -3.57 34.26
CA TYR A 47 -30.39 -2.82 33.03
C TYR A 47 -31.65 -3.27 32.27
N CYS A 48 -32.45 -2.30 31.81
CA CYS A 48 -33.60 -2.57 30.96
C CYS A 48 -33.21 -2.47 29.48
N HIS A 49 -33.37 -3.56 28.72
CA HIS A 49 -33.08 -3.58 27.28
C HIS A 49 -34.15 -2.92 26.40
N ARG A 50 -35.18 -2.31 27.00
CA ARG A 50 -36.25 -1.62 26.27
C ARG A 50 -36.20 -0.12 26.46
N CYS A 51 -36.32 0.36 27.70
CA CYS A 51 -36.23 1.79 27.99
C CYS A 51 -34.80 2.27 28.27
N GLU A 52 -33.81 1.39 28.12
CA GLU A 52 -32.37 1.65 28.30
C GLU A 52 -31.98 2.22 29.68
N LYS A 53 -32.87 2.13 30.66
CA LYS A 53 -32.65 2.63 32.03
C LYS A 53 -31.77 1.67 32.82
N ASN A 54 -30.89 2.24 33.64
CA ASN A 54 -29.93 1.51 34.47
C ASN A 54 -30.13 1.83 35.96
N TRP A 55 -30.11 0.80 36.81
CA TRP A 55 -30.19 0.87 38.27
C TRP A 55 -28.94 0.24 38.89
N TRP A 56 -28.29 0.96 39.79
CA TRP A 56 -27.08 0.48 40.45
C TRP A 56 -27.45 -0.16 41.78
N LEU A 57 -27.04 -1.42 41.97
CA LEU A 57 -27.35 -2.24 43.14
C LEU A 57 -26.23 -2.15 44.19
N VAL A 58 -25.26 -1.31 43.95
CA VAL A 58 -24.20 -0.95 44.90
C VAL A 58 -24.32 0.54 45.22
N ASP A 59 -24.01 0.87 46.47
CA ASP A 59 -24.20 2.21 47.01
C ASP A 59 -23.20 3.15 46.33
N LYS A 60 -23.70 4.06 45.47
CA LYS A 60 -22.91 4.99 44.65
C LYS A 60 -22.27 6.15 45.44
N ASN A 61 -22.04 5.95 46.73
CA ASN A 61 -21.22 6.84 47.56
C ASN A 61 -19.84 6.25 47.91
N ASN A 62 -19.42 5.18 47.22
CA ASN A 62 -18.03 4.73 47.25
C ASN A 62 -17.48 4.29 45.88
N GLU A 63 -18.06 4.81 44.79
CA GLU A 63 -17.43 4.78 43.47
C GLU A 63 -16.57 6.04 43.34
N ARG A 64 -15.26 5.86 43.46
CA ARG A 64 -14.29 6.80 42.87
C ARG A 64 -14.73 7.03 41.42
N ILE A 65 -15.03 8.27 41.09
CA ILE A 65 -14.88 8.77 39.72
C ILE A 65 -13.50 8.27 39.27
N VAL A 66 -13.46 7.40 38.26
CA VAL A 66 -12.22 7.10 37.56
C VAL A 66 -11.92 8.32 36.71
N ASP A 67 -11.46 9.38 37.37
CA ASP A 67 -10.55 10.31 36.75
C ASP A 67 -9.38 9.48 36.26
N SER A 68 -8.93 9.73 35.03
CA SER A 68 -7.68 9.18 34.51
C SER A 68 -6.64 9.19 35.64
N TYR A 69 -6.16 8.02 36.05
CA TYR A 69 -5.15 7.91 37.09
C TYR A 69 -3.87 8.58 36.59
N THR A 70 -3.67 9.84 36.95
CA THR A 70 -2.37 10.50 36.91
C THR A 70 -1.68 10.21 38.25
N LEU A 71 -0.50 9.60 38.18
CA LEU A 71 0.36 9.31 39.33
C LEU A 71 0.64 10.59 40.14
N LYS A 72 -0.05 10.80 41.26
CA LYS A 72 0.12 12.00 42.11
C LYS A 72 1.24 11.90 43.15
N ASN A 73 2.10 10.88 43.07
CA ASN A 73 3.28 10.75 43.93
C ASN A 73 4.50 10.17 43.20
N THR A 74 4.63 10.43 41.91
CA THR A 74 5.95 10.61 41.33
C THR A 74 6.27 12.10 41.47
N ARG A 75 7.43 12.45 42.05
CA ARG A 75 8.01 13.76 41.78
C ARG A 75 7.82 14.00 40.28
N ALA A 76 7.25 15.14 39.88
CA ALA A 76 7.36 15.58 38.49
C ALA A 76 8.82 15.34 38.13
N PRO A 77 9.11 14.47 37.13
CA PRO A 77 10.49 14.18 36.84
C PRO A 77 11.11 15.54 36.55
N LEU A 78 12.26 15.82 37.16
CA LEU A 78 12.94 17.11 37.00
C LEU A 78 13.33 17.38 35.53
N PHE A 79 13.02 16.42 34.63
CA PHE A 79 13.21 16.39 33.19
C PHE A 79 12.10 15.51 32.55
N GLU A 80 11.53 15.91 31.41
CA GLU A 80 10.71 15.01 30.57
C GLU A 80 11.57 13.80 30.16
N ARG A 81 10.99 12.59 30.17
CA ARG A 81 11.67 11.41 29.62
C ARG A 81 11.54 11.48 28.11
N SER A 82 12.65 11.72 27.42
CA SER A 82 12.81 11.43 25.99
C SER A 82 12.33 10.00 25.70
N SER A 83 11.68 9.80 24.55
CA SER A 83 11.27 8.46 24.15
C SER A 83 12.52 7.63 23.85
N LYS A 84 12.48 6.31 24.07
CA LYS A 84 13.61 5.44 23.72
C LYS A 84 13.99 5.58 22.25
N ALA A 85 13.00 5.84 21.38
CA ALA A 85 13.25 6.11 19.96
C ALA A 85 14.05 7.41 19.77
N ALA A 86 13.69 8.50 20.47
CA ALA A 86 14.39 9.79 20.42
C ALA A 86 15.80 9.71 21.03
N ASP A 87 15.97 8.93 22.10
CA ASP A 87 17.27 8.64 22.71
C ASP A 87 18.17 7.84 21.74
N ASP A 88 17.63 6.75 21.18
CA ASP A 88 18.37 5.87 20.27
C ASP A 88 18.70 6.59 18.94
N SER A 89 17.88 7.55 18.50
CA SER A 89 18.11 8.30 17.26
C SER A 89 18.83 9.64 17.46
N GLY A 90 18.93 10.16 18.68
CA GLY A 90 19.42 11.51 18.96
C GLY A 90 18.50 12.63 18.45
N PHE A 91 17.17 12.40 18.42
CA PHE A 91 16.24 13.33 17.78
C PHE A 91 16.17 14.70 18.47
N ASP A 92 16.22 14.76 19.80
CA ASP A 92 16.08 16.04 20.52
C ASP A 92 17.27 16.99 20.23
N GLU A 93 18.47 16.42 20.10
CA GLU A 93 19.65 17.14 19.62
C GLU A 93 19.50 17.55 18.16
N ALA A 94 19.03 16.63 17.30
CA ALA A 94 18.78 16.90 15.89
C ALA A 94 17.75 18.02 15.67
N ARG A 95 16.68 18.06 16.48
CA ARG A 95 15.64 19.10 16.48
C ARG A 95 16.20 20.44 16.93
N SER A 96 16.99 20.44 18.00
CA SER A 96 17.67 21.66 18.49
C SER A 96 18.63 22.24 17.46
N ASN A 97 19.41 21.39 16.79
CA ASN A 97 20.30 21.80 15.71
C ASN A 97 19.52 22.36 14.51
N TYR A 98 18.41 21.71 14.15
CA TYR A 98 17.55 22.18 13.06
C TYR A 98 16.99 23.57 13.35
N LEU A 99 16.38 23.79 14.52
CA LEU A 99 15.82 25.08 14.91
C LEU A 99 16.88 26.19 15.01
N LYS A 100 18.11 25.84 15.39
CA LYS A 100 19.21 26.80 15.51
C LYS A 100 19.80 27.23 14.17
N PHE A 101 19.85 26.32 13.19
CA PHE A 101 20.54 26.52 11.92
C PHE A 101 19.61 26.40 10.69
N TYR A 102 18.30 26.57 10.86
CA TYR A 102 17.30 26.30 9.82
C TYR A 102 17.57 27.06 8.51
N SER A 103 17.99 28.33 8.59
CA SER A 103 18.30 29.15 7.42
C SER A 103 19.41 28.52 6.57
N ASP A 104 20.49 28.10 7.22
CA ASP A 104 21.65 27.50 6.56
C ASP A 104 21.31 26.11 6.02
N ILE A 105 20.46 25.37 6.73
CA ILE A 105 19.98 24.04 6.31
C ILE A 105 19.12 24.14 5.05
N PHE A 106 18.22 25.12 4.98
CA PHE A 106 17.36 25.32 3.80
C PHE A 106 18.22 25.64 2.57
N GLU A 107 19.24 26.49 2.73
CA GLU A 107 20.18 26.81 1.65
C GLU A 107 21.04 25.60 1.26
N LEU A 108 21.63 24.91 2.24
CA LEU A 108 22.52 23.77 2.03
C LEU A 108 21.82 22.60 1.33
N LEU A 109 20.60 22.28 1.76
CA LEU A 109 19.81 21.17 1.23
C LEU A 109 18.89 21.59 0.09
N LYS A 110 18.92 22.87 -0.31
CA LYS A 110 18.05 23.46 -1.34
C LYS A 110 16.57 23.16 -1.09
N LEU A 111 16.14 23.32 0.16
CA LEU A 111 14.76 23.07 0.55
C LEU A 111 13.94 24.33 0.27
N PRO A 112 12.83 24.24 -0.50
CA PRO A 112 11.96 25.36 -0.76
C PRO A 112 11.01 25.56 0.45
N TRP A 113 11.55 25.52 1.67
CA TRP A 113 10.79 25.57 2.90
C TRP A 113 10.80 26.99 3.48
N ASN A 114 9.83 27.27 4.33
CA ASN A 114 9.72 28.51 5.09
C ASN A 114 9.45 28.20 6.57
N ASP A 115 9.15 29.23 7.36
CA ASP A 115 8.95 29.12 8.80
C ASP A 115 7.87 28.10 9.22
N ILE A 116 6.96 27.71 8.31
CA ILE A 116 5.98 26.63 8.53
C ILE A 116 6.69 25.31 8.86
N ALA A 117 7.82 25.00 8.22
CA ALA A 117 8.58 23.78 8.48
C ALA A 117 9.27 23.76 9.86
N LEU A 118 9.20 24.86 10.62
CA LEU A 118 9.69 24.93 12.00
C LEU A 118 8.64 24.47 13.01
N ASP A 119 7.38 24.36 12.61
CA ASP A 119 6.30 23.91 13.48
C ASP A 119 6.56 22.48 14.00
N ASP A 120 6.19 22.23 15.26
CA ASP A 120 6.35 20.93 15.92
C ASP A 120 5.48 19.84 15.27
N VAL A 121 4.41 20.20 14.56
CA VAL A 121 3.56 19.26 13.81
C VAL A 121 4.34 18.46 12.76
N TYR A 122 5.41 19.03 12.21
CA TYR A 122 6.27 18.34 11.24
C TYR A 122 7.40 17.56 11.94
N GLY A 123 7.76 17.88 13.19
CA GLY A 123 8.77 17.12 13.92
C GLY A 123 10.07 16.93 13.15
N VAL A 124 10.60 17.99 12.53
CA VAL A 124 11.83 17.93 11.71
C VAL A 124 13.07 18.15 12.56
N GLY A 125 14.08 17.29 12.39
CA GLY A 125 15.43 17.45 12.91
C GLY A 125 16.48 17.31 11.81
N VAL A 126 17.73 17.63 12.13
CA VAL A 126 18.89 17.43 11.25
C VAL A 126 20.03 16.76 12.00
N CYS A 127 20.66 15.77 11.40
CA CYS A 127 21.88 15.15 11.91
C CYS A 127 22.95 15.03 10.82
N GLU A 128 24.16 14.70 11.21
CA GLU A 128 25.25 14.40 10.27
C GLU A 128 25.22 12.91 9.92
N ASN A 129 25.27 12.58 8.63
CA ASN A 129 25.34 11.19 8.17
C ASN A 129 26.78 10.64 8.26
N SER A 130 26.96 9.36 7.91
CA SER A 130 28.29 8.71 7.91
C SER A 130 29.32 9.37 7.01
N ASP A 131 28.88 10.15 6.02
CA ASP A 131 29.73 10.85 5.05
C ASP A 131 30.01 12.32 5.45
N GLY A 132 29.58 12.74 6.64
CA GLY A 132 29.75 14.09 7.13
C GLY A 132 28.80 15.13 6.54
N LYS A 133 27.68 14.68 5.93
CA LYS A 133 26.69 15.56 5.29
C LYS A 133 25.44 15.69 6.16
N ALA A 134 24.81 16.86 6.10
CA ALA A 134 23.52 17.09 6.74
C ALA A 134 22.44 16.15 6.18
N GLN A 135 21.70 15.50 7.06
CA GLN A 135 20.62 14.58 6.75
C GLN A 135 19.41 14.92 7.61
N LEU A 136 18.23 14.98 6.98
CA LEU A 136 16.98 15.26 7.67
C LEU A 136 16.50 14.04 8.46
N MET A 137 15.85 14.32 9.58
CA MET A 137 15.21 13.36 10.46
C MET A 137 13.76 13.78 10.70
N PHE A 138 12.83 12.85 10.62
CA PHE A 138 11.40 13.11 10.81
C PHE A 138 10.89 12.30 11.99
N LYS A 139 10.32 12.99 12.99
CA LYS A 139 9.57 12.37 14.06
C LYS A 139 8.14 12.13 13.56
N ILE A 140 7.84 10.89 13.21
CA ILE A 140 6.51 10.48 12.76
C ILE A 140 5.56 10.43 13.97
N ASN A 141 6.03 9.87 15.08
CA ASN A 141 5.39 9.98 16.40
C ASN A 141 6.44 9.72 17.50
N ASP A 142 6.03 9.70 18.77
CA ASP A 142 6.96 9.51 19.89
C ASP A 142 7.77 8.21 19.83
N ASP A 143 7.23 7.15 19.22
CA ASP A 143 7.86 5.82 19.12
C ASP A 143 8.28 5.46 17.69
N HIS A 144 8.36 6.43 16.78
CA HIS A 144 8.71 6.22 15.37
C HIS A 144 9.41 7.45 14.79
N ILE A 145 10.72 7.31 14.58
CA ILE A 145 11.56 8.34 13.99
C ILE A 145 12.22 7.77 12.74
N LYS A 146 12.31 8.56 11.67
CA LYS A 146 12.84 8.12 10.38
C LYS A 146 13.90 9.09 9.87
N LEU A 147 15.04 8.56 9.47
CA LEU A 147 16.03 9.32 8.70
C LEU A 147 15.63 9.39 7.24
N HIS A 148 15.81 10.56 6.62
CA HIS A 148 15.54 10.75 5.20
C HIS A 148 16.43 9.81 4.36
N LYS A 149 15.81 8.92 3.58
CA LYS A 149 16.50 7.86 2.82
C LYS A 149 17.42 7.00 3.72
N GLY A 150 17.01 6.77 4.96
CA GLY A 150 17.81 6.09 5.98
C GLY A 150 16.98 5.15 6.87
N PRO A 151 17.58 4.67 7.96
CA PRO A 151 16.93 3.74 8.87
C PRO A 151 15.79 4.40 9.67
N GLN A 152 14.92 3.54 10.19
CA GLN A 152 13.82 3.91 11.06
C GLN A 152 14.09 3.40 12.49
N PHE A 153 13.76 4.21 13.49
CA PHE A 153 13.98 3.99 14.92
C PHE A 153 12.65 3.90 15.67
N GLY A 154 12.67 3.22 16.82
CA GLY A 154 11.51 3.04 17.69
C GLY A 154 10.83 1.66 17.61
N VAL A 155 9.83 1.44 18.47
CA VAL A 155 9.21 0.12 18.69
C VAL A 155 8.12 -0.16 17.67
N ASP A 156 7.43 0.88 17.19
CA ASP A 156 6.30 0.77 16.26
C ASP A 156 6.62 1.41 14.90
N LYS A 157 7.42 0.72 14.10
CA LYS A 157 7.87 1.18 12.77
C LYS A 157 6.87 0.87 11.64
N LYS A 158 5.57 0.80 11.96
CA LYS A 158 4.54 0.52 10.96
C LYS A 158 4.32 1.72 10.05
N CYS A 159 3.76 1.47 8.87
CA CYS A 159 3.33 2.51 7.95
C CYS A 159 2.28 3.41 8.61
N LYS A 160 2.51 4.71 8.60
CA LYS A 160 1.68 5.76 9.21
C LYS A 160 1.51 6.92 8.23
N ILE A 161 0.54 7.77 8.52
CA ILE A 161 0.34 9.05 7.84
C ILE A 161 1.28 10.08 8.47
N TYR A 162 1.92 10.90 7.64
CA TYR A 162 2.73 12.04 8.06
C TYR A 162 2.39 13.29 7.22
N PRO A 163 2.24 14.48 7.83
CA PRO A 163 2.20 14.74 9.27
C PRO A 163 1.04 14.00 9.97
N GLN A 164 1.12 13.81 11.29
CA GLN A 164 0.07 13.09 12.04
C GLN A 164 -1.25 13.86 12.06
N GLU A 165 -1.14 15.17 12.24
CA GLU A 165 -2.27 16.08 12.11
C GLU A 165 -2.44 16.40 10.63
N LEU A 166 -3.65 16.15 10.11
CA LEU A 166 -3.95 16.51 8.73
C LEU A 166 -3.87 18.02 8.56
N PRO A 167 -3.21 18.50 7.49
CA PRO A 167 -3.28 19.92 7.16
C PRO A 167 -4.73 20.32 6.86
N GLU A 168 -5.11 21.51 7.32
CA GLU A 168 -6.40 22.09 6.97
C GLU A 168 -6.53 22.16 5.44
N HIS A 169 -7.58 21.56 4.90
CA HIS A 169 -7.83 21.52 3.47
C HIS A 169 -9.31 21.80 3.18
N LEU A 170 -9.56 22.76 2.29
CA LEU A 170 -10.89 23.08 1.77
C LEU A 170 -11.14 22.45 0.38
N GLY A 171 -10.17 21.69 -0.14
CA GLY A 171 -10.16 21.17 -1.51
C GLY A 171 -9.30 19.91 -1.62
N SER A 172 -8.47 19.82 -2.66
CA SER A 172 -7.66 18.62 -2.91
C SER A 172 -6.58 18.42 -1.85
N LEU A 173 -6.52 17.21 -1.29
CA LEU A 173 -5.44 16.73 -0.44
C LEU A 173 -4.41 15.97 -1.29
N LEU A 174 -3.15 16.39 -1.21
CA LEU A 174 -2.06 15.73 -1.93
C LEU A 174 -1.55 14.54 -1.12
N ILE A 175 -1.32 13.41 -1.79
CA ILE A 175 -0.63 12.24 -1.25
C ILE A 175 0.69 12.11 -2.00
N VAL A 176 1.80 12.33 -1.31
CA VAL A 176 3.15 12.33 -1.89
C VAL A 176 3.99 11.18 -1.36
N GLU A 177 5.09 10.88 -2.05
CA GLU A 177 5.90 9.70 -1.76
C GLU A 177 6.73 9.80 -0.47
N GLY A 178 7.21 11.01 -0.13
CA GLY A 178 8.14 11.21 1.00
C GLY A 178 7.75 12.33 1.96
N GLU A 179 8.33 12.27 3.18
CA GLU A 179 8.11 13.28 4.23
C GLU A 179 8.62 14.66 3.80
N LYS A 180 9.74 14.68 3.07
CA LYS A 180 10.33 15.90 2.51
C LYS A 180 9.34 16.64 1.61
N ASP A 181 8.71 15.90 0.68
CA ASP A 181 7.75 16.45 -0.28
C ASP A 181 6.46 16.92 0.39
N ALA A 182 6.02 16.22 1.44
CA ALA A 182 4.85 16.61 2.21
C ALA A 182 5.08 17.97 2.89
N ILE A 183 6.25 18.17 3.50
CA ILE A 183 6.60 19.47 4.09
C ILE A 183 6.75 20.54 3.01
N SER A 184 7.41 20.23 1.88
CA SER A 184 7.57 21.16 0.75
C SER A 184 6.22 21.67 0.27
N ALA A 185 5.24 20.79 0.06
CA ALA A 185 3.90 21.16 -0.37
C ALA A 185 3.16 22.02 0.68
N ASN A 186 3.19 21.61 1.95
CA ASN A 186 2.51 22.34 3.02
C ASN A 186 3.12 23.74 3.24
N CYS A 187 4.45 23.91 3.09
CA CYS A 187 5.10 25.22 3.13
C CYS A 187 4.59 26.17 2.03
N HIS A 188 4.18 25.65 0.88
CA HIS A 188 3.59 26.43 -0.21
C HIS A 188 2.06 26.51 -0.12
N GLY A 189 1.47 26.09 1.00
CA GLY A 189 0.03 26.12 1.24
C GLY A 189 -0.76 25.13 0.38
N ALA A 190 -0.12 24.04 -0.08
CA ALA A 190 -0.76 22.91 -0.74
C ALA A 190 -0.84 21.75 0.28
N PRO A 191 -2.04 21.47 0.85
CA PRO A 191 -2.20 20.45 1.88
C PRO A 191 -1.72 19.08 1.40
N ALA A 192 -0.75 18.50 2.10
CA ALA A 192 -0.13 17.24 1.69
C ALA A 192 0.17 16.30 2.85
N ILE A 193 0.08 15.00 2.56
CA ILE A 193 0.47 13.90 3.44
C ILE A 193 1.32 12.88 2.70
N THR A 194 2.01 12.03 3.43
CA THR A 194 2.72 10.86 2.89
C THR A 194 2.47 9.62 3.75
N PHE A 195 2.79 8.45 3.18
CA PHE A 195 2.80 7.18 3.88
C PHE A 195 4.23 6.73 4.16
N THR A 196 4.59 6.59 5.43
CA THR A 196 6.00 6.55 5.89
C THR A 196 6.81 5.31 5.48
N SER A 197 6.21 4.32 4.82
CA SER A 197 6.84 3.04 4.46
C SER A 197 7.13 2.85 2.96
N GLY A 198 7.25 3.95 2.21
CA GLY A 198 7.68 3.96 0.81
C GLY A 198 6.55 3.73 -0.20
N ALA A 199 6.90 3.75 -1.49
CA ALA A 199 5.95 3.72 -2.60
C ALA A 199 4.95 2.55 -2.50
N GLY A 200 3.66 2.88 -2.39
CA GLY A 200 2.57 1.91 -2.38
C GLY A 200 2.33 1.17 -1.07
N ALA A 201 3.02 1.54 0.02
CA ALA A 201 2.66 1.09 1.36
C ALA A 201 1.48 1.93 1.89
N LEU A 202 0.49 1.28 2.49
CA LEU A 202 -0.64 1.95 3.13
C LEU A 202 -0.66 1.65 4.62
N PRO A 203 -1.01 2.62 5.48
CA PRO A 203 -1.28 2.37 6.88
C PRO A 203 -2.49 1.45 7.05
N SER A 204 -2.55 0.73 8.17
CA SER A 204 -3.68 -0.14 8.50
C SER A 204 -4.97 0.63 8.80
N ASP A 205 -4.82 1.88 9.20
CA ASP A 205 -5.90 2.81 9.49
C ASP A 205 -5.84 3.97 8.50
N LEU A 206 -6.93 4.14 7.76
CA LEU A 206 -7.13 5.20 6.78
C LEU A 206 -8.36 6.04 7.12
N ASP A 207 -8.93 5.88 8.33
CA ASP A 207 -10.17 6.54 8.72
C ASP A 207 -10.04 8.06 8.74
N VAL A 208 -8.83 8.53 9.03
CA VAL A 208 -8.44 9.95 8.96
C VAL A 208 -8.67 10.54 7.56
N LEU A 209 -8.71 9.73 6.50
CA LEU A 209 -8.97 10.16 5.12
C LEU A 209 -10.44 10.00 4.69
N ASN A 210 -11.35 9.61 5.58
CA ASN A 210 -12.75 9.37 5.22
C ASN A 210 -13.45 10.64 4.71
N ASP A 211 -13.10 11.81 5.27
CA ASP A 211 -13.64 13.11 4.86
C ASP A 211 -12.90 13.73 3.66
N ALA A 212 -11.77 13.15 3.25
CA ALA A 212 -10.99 13.60 2.10
C ALA A 212 -11.60 13.03 0.80
N HIS A 213 -12.45 13.83 0.16
CA HIS A 213 -13.13 13.45 -1.08
C HIS A 213 -12.32 13.73 -2.35
N ASP A 214 -11.44 14.74 -2.35
CA ASP A 214 -10.60 15.07 -3.50
C ASP A 214 -9.14 14.74 -3.19
N LEU A 215 -8.61 13.69 -3.81
CA LEU A 215 -7.27 13.18 -3.57
C LEU A 215 -6.41 13.28 -4.83
N VAL A 216 -5.19 13.74 -4.68
CA VAL A 216 -4.23 13.84 -5.79
C VAL A 216 -2.93 13.16 -5.38
N LEU A 217 -2.54 12.14 -6.13
CA LEU A 217 -1.33 11.38 -5.86
C LEU A 217 -0.18 12.00 -6.66
N VAL A 218 0.83 12.52 -5.96
CA VAL A 218 1.97 13.22 -6.54
C VAL A 218 3.25 12.50 -6.10
N TYR A 219 3.54 11.38 -6.77
CA TYR A 219 4.67 10.49 -6.47
C TYR A 219 5.87 10.83 -7.35
N ASP A 220 7.04 10.26 -7.07
CA ASP A 220 8.27 10.56 -7.80
C ASP A 220 8.17 10.13 -9.26
N ASN A 221 8.87 10.83 -10.16
CA ASN A 221 8.92 10.51 -11.59
C ASN A 221 9.84 9.32 -11.91
N ASP A 222 9.53 8.16 -11.34
CA ASP A 222 10.19 6.89 -11.63
C ASP A 222 9.19 5.73 -11.72
N ASP A 223 9.66 4.52 -12.06
CA ASP A 223 8.77 3.35 -12.19
C ASP A 223 8.09 2.98 -10.87
N LYS A 224 8.79 3.10 -9.74
CA LYS A 224 8.25 2.75 -8.42
C LYS A 224 7.22 3.76 -7.96
N GLY A 225 7.43 5.04 -8.21
CA GLY A 225 6.49 6.12 -7.94
C GLY A 225 5.21 5.94 -8.75
N ARG A 226 5.32 5.63 -10.05
CA ARG A 226 4.16 5.35 -10.92
C ARG A 226 3.36 4.14 -10.47
N GLU A 227 4.01 3.03 -10.14
CA GLU A 227 3.35 1.83 -9.64
C GLU A 227 2.72 2.06 -8.25
N GLY A 228 3.45 2.75 -7.37
CA GLY A 228 3.01 3.11 -6.03
C GLY A 228 1.77 3.98 -6.04
N ALA A 229 1.75 5.01 -6.88
CA ALA A 229 0.60 5.89 -7.06
C ALA A 229 -0.63 5.11 -7.55
N LYS A 230 -0.49 4.28 -8.58
CA LYS A 230 -1.61 3.44 -9.07
C LYS A 230 -2.16 2.52 -7.98
N LYS A 231 -1.28 1.86 -7.22
CA LYS A 231 -1.69 0.97 -6.13
C LYS A 231 -2.46 1.71 -5.03
N VAL A 232 -1.99 2.89 -4.63
CA VAL A 232 -2.68 3.73 -3.63
C VAL A 232 -4.01 4.22 -4.18
N ALA A 233 -4.06 4.67 -5.44
CA ALA A 233 -5.29 5.12 -6.07
C ALA A 233 -6.34 4.00 -6.10
N SER A 234 -5.97 2.78 -6.52
CA SER A 234 -6.86 1.62 -6.52
C SER A 234 -7.36 1.26 -5.12
N THR A 235 -6.51 1.41 -4.09
CA THR A 235 -6.87 1.07 -2.71
C THR A 235 -7.81 2.11 -2.10
N LEU A 236 -7.57 3.39 -2.38
CA LEU A 236 -8.38 4.50 -1.87
C LEU A 236 -9.64 4.74 -2.70
N TYR A 237 -9.74 4.13 -3.88
CA TYR A 237 -10.87 4.31 -4.78
C TYR A 237 -12.18 3.86 -4.13
N ASN A 238 -13.13 4.79 -4.15
CA ASN A 238 -14.54 4.52 -3.92
C ASN A 238 -15.36 5.47 -4.77
N LYS A 239 -16.66 5.19 -4.93
CA LYS A 239 -17.54 5.99 -5.81
C LYS A 239 -17.75 7.45 -5.37
N THR A 240 -17.37 7.80 -4.15
CA THR A 240 -17.56 9.15 -3.60
C THR A 240 -16.29 9.99 -3.64
N ARG A 241 -15.12 9.40 -3.94
CA ARG A 241 -13.83 10.08 -4.04
C ARG A 241 -13.50 10.43 -5.48
N LYS A 242 -12.99 11.65 -5.67
CA LYS A 242 -12.36 12.12 -6.90
C LYS A 242 -10.85 11.97 -6.74
N ILE A 243 -10.29 10.93 -7.34
CA ILE A 243 -8.85 10.63 -7.27
C ILE A 243 -8.18 11.04 -8.57
N ARG A 244 -7.02 11.69 -8.52
CA ARG A 244 -6.18 12.02 -9.68
C ARG A 244 -4.75 11.54 -9.44
N ILE A 245 -4.09 11.05 -10.47
CA ILE A 245 -2.67 10.68 -10.42
C ILE A 245 -1.91 11.73 -11.23
N PHE A 246 -0.97 12.41 -10.57
CA PHE A 246 -0.15 13.43 -11.20
C PHE A 246 0.89 12.78 -12.11
N ASP A 247 1.04 13.33 -13.31
CA ASP A 247 2.00 12.87 -14.29
C ASP A 247 3.04 13.96 -14.56
N TRP A 248 4.30 13.63 -14.30
CA TRP A 248 5.46 14.50 -14.54
C TRP A 248 5.92 14.47 -16.01
N SER A 249 5.00 14.28 -16.95
CA SER A 249 5.27 14.20 -18.38
C SER A 249 6.22 15.31 -18.86
N GLY A 250 7.37 14.92 -19.41
CA GLY A 250 8.40 15.84 -19.92
C GLY A 250 9.43 16.32 -18.89
N LYS A 251 9.35 15.88 -17.62
CA LYS A 251 10.36 16.13 -16.59
C LYS A 251 11.39 14.98 -16.52
N PRO A 252 12.59 15.23 -15.95
CA PRO A 252 13.62 14.20 -15.78
C PRO A 252 13.16 13.02 -14.91
N GLU A 253 13.85 11.88 -15.03
CA GLU A 253 13.68 10.75 -14.12
C GLU A 253 14.01 11.16 -12.67
N LYS A 254 13.29 10.63 -11.68
CA LYS A 254 13.40 10.97 -10.24
C LYS A 254 13.02 12.41 -9.88
N TYR A 255 12.39 13.15 -10.79
CA TYR A 255 11.82 14.46 -10.46
C TYR A 255 10.70 14.30 -9.43
N ASP A 256 10.80 15.04 -8.33
CA ASP A 256 9.85 15.00 -7.22
C ASP A 256 9.11 16.35 -7.04
N LEU A 257 8.16 16.40 -6.10
CA LEU A 257 7.40 17.62 -5.84
C LEU A 257 8.27 18.73 -5.22
N THR A 258 9.33 18.36 -4.50
CA THR A 258 10.29 19.34 -3.99
C THR A 258 11.04 20.03 -5.14
N ASP A 259 11.50 19.28 -6.13
CA ASP A 259 12.17 19.81 -7.33
C ASP A 259 11.25 20.78 -8.10
N PHE A 260 9.95 20.51 -8.15
CA PHE A 260 8.95 21.41 -8.74
C PHE A 260 8.95 22.80 -8.11
N PHE A 261 8.97 22.89 -6.78
CA PHE A 261 9.03 24.18 -6.10
C PHE A 261 10.41 24.83 -6.20
N VAL A 262 11.50 24.04 -6.21
CA VAL A 262 12.87 24.54 -6.42
C VAL A 262 13.04 25.18 -7.80
N ASP A 263 12.41 24.62 -8.83
CA ASP A 263 12.37 25.18 -10.19
C ASP A 263 11.60 26.51 -10.28
N GLY A 264 10.97 26.96 -9.18
CA GLY A 264 10.26 28.22 -9.09
C GLY A 264 8.79 28.15 -9.50
N TYR A 265 8.24 26.95 -9.69
CA TYR A 265 6.80 26.80 -9.89
C TYR A 265 6.05 27.06 -8.61
N THR A 266 4.85 27.61 -8.75
CA THR A 266 3.97 27.97 -7.64
C THR A 266 2.93 26.91 -7.38
N LYS A 267 2.28 27.01 -6.20
CA LYS A 267 1.07 26.25 -5.90
C LYS A 267 0.00 26.40 -6.98
N ASP A 268 -0.19 27.60 -7.54
CA ASP A 268 -1.20 27.84 -8.57
C ASP A 268 -0.84 27.13 -9.89
N ASP A 269 0.45 26.99 -10.21
CA ASP A 269 0.90 26.15 -11.32
C ASP A 269 0.54 24.69 -11.08
N LEU A 270 0.79 24.18 -9.88
CA LEU A 270 0.48 22.81 -9.49
C LEU A 270 -1.01 22.51 -9.64
N TYR A 271 -1.88 23.35 -9.06
CA TYR A 271 -3.32 23.14 -9.14
C TYR A 271 -3.87 23.26 -10.57
N ARG A 272 -3.33 24.17 -11.39
CA ARG A 272 -3.68 24.23 -12.83
C ARG A 272 -3.35 22.94 -13.57
N MET A 273 -2.21 22.31 -13.25
CA MET A 273 -1.85 21.01 -13.82
C MET A 273 -2.78 19.91 -13.29
N ILE A 274 -3.08 19.92 -11.99
CA ILE A 274 -3.99 18.95 -11.35
C ILE A 274 -5.39 18.98 -11.95
N ASP A 275 -5.92 20.17 -12.25
CA ASP A 275 -7.28 20.34 -12.79
C ASP A 275 -7.43 19.81 -14.22
N ALA A 276 -6.32 19.69 -14.97
CA ALA A 276 -6.30 19.12 -16.30
C ALA A 276 -6.20 17.58 -16.31
N LEU A 277 -5.92 16.95 -15.17
CA LEU A 277 -5.74 15.51 -15.08
C LEU A 277 -7.06 14.74 -15.14
N PRO A 278 -7.09 13.55 -15.77
CA PRO A 278 -8.24 12.68 -15.75
C PRO A 278 -8.51 12.16 -14.32
N VAL A 279 -9.79 11.91 -14.01
CA VAL A 279 -10.19 11.31 -12.73
C VAL A 279 -10.03 9.80 -12.82
N PHE A 280 -9.26 9.24 -11.89
CA PHE A 280 -9.01 7.82 -11.76
C PHE A 280 -10.28 7.03 -11.45
N GLY A 281 -10.48 5.90 -12.13
CA GLY A 281 -11.60 5.00 -11.96
C GLY A 281 -12.86 5.42 -12.73
N GLN A 282 -12.74 6.38 -13.66
CA GLN A 282 -13.76 6.63 -14.69
C GLN A 282 -13.63 5.64 -15.84
N GLU A 283 -12.41 5.21 -16.15
CA GLU A 283 -12.16 4.21 -17.18
C GLU A 283 -12.01 2.81 -16.56
N PRO A 284 -12.55 1.75 -17.20
CA PRO A 284 -12.41 0.38 -16.69
C PRO A 284 -10.96 -0.02 -16.43
N VAL A 285 -10.02 0.48 -17.25
CA VAL A 285 -8.59 0.17 -17.18
C VAL A 285 -7.95 0.56 -15.84
N ASP A 286 -8.46 1.61 -15.20
CA ASP A 286 -7.95 2.10 -13.91
C ASP A 286 -8.17 1.08 -12.79
N LEU A 287 -9.22 0.27 -12.93
CA LEU A 287 -9.62 -0.75 -11.95
C LEU A 287 -9.30 -2.17 -12.42
N GLY A 288 -8.44 -2.33 -13.44
CA GLY A 288 -8.07 -3.62 -14.01
C GLY A 288 -9.13 -4.23 -14.94
N GLY A 289 -10.11 -3.43 -15.38
CA GLY A 289 -11.08 -3.80 -16.40
C GLY A 289 -10.47 -3.79 -17.81
N ALA A 290 -11.13 -4.50 -18.73
CA ALA A 290 -10.71 -4.53 -20.13
C ALA A 290 -10.93 -3.17 -20.81
N VAL A 291 -10.00 -2.78 -21.69
CA VAL A 291 -10.18 -1.62 -22.57
C VAL A 291 -11.38 -1.88 -23.47
N VAL A 292 -12.33 -0.95 -23.50
CA VAL A 292 -13.49 -1.03 -24.40
C VAL A 292 -13.23 -0.16 -25.60
N TYR A 293 -13.26 -0.76 -26.78
CA TYR A 293 -13.12 -0.06 -28.05
C TYR A 293 -14.48 0.04 -28.73
N ASN A 294 -14.79 1.19 -29.34
CA ASN A 294 -15.81 1.21 -30.37
C ASN A 294 -15.28 0.48 -31.63
N PRO A 295 -16.16 0.02 -32.55
CA PRO A 295 -15.72 -0.76 -33.71
C PRO A 295 -14.67 -0.07 -34.58
N LYS A 296 -14.72 1.26 -34.73
CA LYS A 296 -13.76 2.02 -35.54
C LYS A 296 -12.38 2.01 -34.89
N ASP A 297 -12.33 2.29 -33.60
CA ASP A 297 -11.07 2.34 -32.85
C ASP A 297 -10.47 0.94 -32.71
N PHE A 298 -11.30 -0.10 -32.51
CA PHE A 298 -10.83 -1.48 -32.49
C PHE A 298 -10.14 -1.85 -33.81
N MET A 299 -10.76 -1.55 -34.95
CA MET A 299 -10.17 -1.83 -36.27
C MET A 299 -8.89 -1.03 -36.52
N ALA A 300 -8.81 0.21 -36.00
CA ALA A 300 -7.61 1.04 -36.13
C ALA A 300 -6.45 0.56 -35.24
N THR A 301 -6.76 0.12 -34.01
CA THR A 301 -5.78 -0.38 -33.04
C THR A 301 -5.26 -1.78 -33.41
N PHE A 302 -6.14 -2.68 -33.84
CA PHE A 302 -5.81 -4.08 -34.13
C PHE A 302 -5.78 -4.36 -35.64
N ASN A 303 -4.94 -3.61 -36.38
CA ASN A 303 -4.80 -3.74 -37.84
C ASN A 303 -3.57 -4.54 -38.29
N ASN A 304 -2.68 -4.90 -37.37
CA ASN A 304 -1.48 -5.68 -37.65
C ASN A 304 -1.61 -7.04 -36.95
N PRO A 305 -1.93 -8.13 -37.68
CA PRO A 305 -1.97 -9.45 -37.07
C PRO A 305 -0.57 -9.82 -36.55
N PRO A 306 -0.46 -10.45 -35.37
CA PRO A 306 0.83 -10.87 -34.82
C PRO A 306 1.49 -11.92 -35.73
N ASP A 307 2.82 -11.87 -35.83
CA ASP A 307 3.60 -12.86 -36.56
C ASP A 307 3.49 -14.25 -35.91
N ASP A 308 3.48 -15.31 -36.71
CA ASP A 308 3.51 -16.68 -36.20
C ASP A 308 4.89 -17.01 -35.58
N ILE A 309 4.88 -17.50 -34.33
CA ILE A 309 6.04 -18.19 -33.75
C ILE A 309 6.22 -19.54 -34.44
N CYS A 310 5.11 -20.28 -34.54
CA CYS A 310 4.99 -21.50 -35.32
C CYS A 310 3.59 -21.55 -35.92
N ASP A 311 3.51 -21.69 -37.25
CA ASP A 311 2.26 -21.62 -38.00
C ASP A 311 1.20 -22.55 -37.39
N GLN A 312 -0.01 -22.02 -37.18
CA GLN A 312 -1.18 -22.72 -36.63
C GLN A 312 -1.05 -23.19 -35.17
N ILE A 313 0.05 -22.88 -34.47
CA ILE A 313 0.30 -23.33 -33.11
C ILE A 313 0.43 -22.15 -32.13
N LEU A 314 1.25 -21.16 -32.45
CA LEU A 314 1.56 -20.05 -31.54
C LEU A 314 1.95 -18.81 -32.33
N PHE A 315 1.35 -17.66 -31.98
CA PHE A 315 1.67 -16.33 -32.51
C PHE A 315 2.40 -15.48 -31.46
N GLU A 316 3.06 -14.42 -31.89
CA GLU A 316 3.74 -13.47 -30.99
C GLU A 316 2.75 -12.84 -30.00
N CYS A 317 3.17 -12.71 -28.73
CA CYS A 317 2.30 -12.35 -27.59
C CYS A 317 1.14 -13.33 -27.28
N GLY A 318 1.05 -14.45 -28.01
CA GLY A 318 0.09 -15.52 -27.74
C GLY A 318 0.50 -16.41 -26.58
N THR A 319 -0.48 -17.10 -25.98
CA THR A 319 -0.25 -18.16 -24.99
C THR A 319 -0.87 -19.46 -25.51
N ALA A 320 -0.08 -20.54 -25.55
CA ALA A 320 -0.55 -21.88 -25.89
C ALA A 320 -0.44 -22.82 -24.69
N GLY A 321 -1.44 -23.68 -24.52
CA GLY A 321 -1.49 -24.68 -23.44
C GLY A 321 -1.44 -26.11 -23.98
N VAL A 322 -0.61 -26.96 -23.37
CA VAL A 322 -0.51 -28.39 -23.68
C VAL A 322 -0.98 -29.20 -22.48
N ALA A 323 -2.11 -29.89 -22.61
CA ALA A 323 -2.71 -30.68 -21.54
C ALA A 323 -2.85 -32.15 -21.95
N ALA A 324 -2.44 -33.04 -21.06
CA ALA A 324 -2.55 -34.49 -21.21
C ALA A 324 -2.31 -35.18 -19.85
N ALA A 325 -2.64 -36.47 -19.72
CA ALA A 325 -2.40 -37.25 -18.50
C ALA A 325 -0.92 -37.28 -18.05
N THR A 326 -0.66 -37.59 -16.78
CA THR A 326 0.71 -37.73 -16.28
C THR A 326 1.46 -38.82 -17.05
N ASN A 327 2.76 -38.59 -17.30
CA ASN A 327 3.64 -39.52 -18.03
C ASN A 327 3.32 -39.80 -19.52
N VAL A 328 2.49 -38.99 -20.18
CA VAL A 328 2.15 -39.19 -21.61
C VAL A 328 2.92 -38.30 -22.59
N GLY A 329 4.18 -37.96 -22.29
CA GLY A 329 5.07 -37.30 -23.25
C GLY A 329 4.87 -35.79 -23.46
N LYS A 330 4.10 -35.10 -22.60
CA LYS A 330 3.93 -33.63 -22.67
C LYS A 330 5.26 -32.87 -22.71
N SER A 331 6.20 -33.24 -21.83
CA SER A 331 7.52 -32.62 -21.76
C SER A 331 8.37 -32.91 -22.99
N ILE A 332 8.15 -34.07 -23.64
CA ILE A 332 8.82 -34.41 -24.91
C ILE A 332 8.29 -33.47 -26.00
N TRP A 333 6.98 -33.32 -26.10
CA TRP A 333 6.37 -32.39 -27.06
C TRP A 333 6.86 -30.95 -26.86
N ALA A 334 6.87 -30.47 -25.60
CA ALA A 334 7.31 -29.12 -25.27
C ALA A 334 8.79 -28.89 -25.60
N LEU A 335 9.67 -29.85 -25.30
CA LEU A 335 11.09 -29.74 -25.61
C LEU A 335 11.35 -29.75 -27.12
N GLN A 336 10.65 -30.61 -27.87
CA GLN A 336 10.78 -30.65 -29.33
C GLN A 336 10.30 -29.34 -29.97
N PHE A 337 9.23 -28.75 -29.44
CA PHE A 337 8.75 -27.45 -29.87
C PHE A 337 9.80 -26.36 -29.60
N ALA A 338 10.36 -26.33 -28.38
CA ALA A 338 11.42 -25.41 -27.99
C ALA A 338 12.65 -25.50 -28.91
N ALA A 339 13.13 -26.72 -29.20
CA ALA A 339 14.26 -26.93 -30.10
C ALA A 339 13.97 -26.50 -31.54
N SER A 340 12.77 -26.79 -32.05
CA SER A 340 12.36 -26.40 -33.41
C SER A 340 12.29 -24.87 -33.55
N VAL A 341 11.73 -24.18 -32.56
CA VAL A 341 11.67 -22.71 -32.50
C VAL A 341 13.06 -22.09 -32.36
N ALA A 342 13.93 -22.67 -31.54
CA ALA A 342 15.31 -22.21 -31.34
C ALA A 342 16.15 -22.29 -32.63
N MET A 343 15.97 -23.34 -33.42
CA MET A 343 16.68 -23.52 -34.68
C MET A 343 16.00 -22.84 -35.88
N GLY A 344 14.72 -22.47 -35.79
CA GLY A 344 13.97 -21.95 -36.94
C GLY A 344 13.58 -23.04 -37.94
N VAL A 345 13.42 -24.29 -37.50
CA VAL A 345 13.14 -25.45 -38.36
C VAL A 345 11.70 -25.95 -38.17
N PRO A 346 11.11 -26.65 -39.15
CA PRO A 346 9.72 -27.11 -39.05
C PRO A 346 9.47 -28.02 -37.83
N PHE A 347 8.52 -27.60 -36.99
CA PHE A 347 8.04 -28.41 -35.88
C PHE A 347 7.23 -29.61 -36.39
N LEU A 348 7.50 -30.80 -35.83
CA LEU A 348 6.97 -32.09 -36.30
C LEU A 348 7.17 -32.35 -37.81
N GLY A 349 8.14 -31.66 -38.43
CA GLY A 349 8.44 -31.78 -39.85
C GLY A 349 7.46 -31.08 -40.80
N HIS A 350 6.41 -30.42 -40.29
CA HIS A 350 5.35 -29.86 -41.12
C HIS A 350 4.97 -28.42 -40.74
N PHE A 351 4.94 -28.10 -39.44
CA PHE A 351 4.53 -26.77 -38.98
C PHE A 351 5.71 -25.83 -39.10
N ARG A 352 5.58 -24.83 -39.96
CA ARG A 352 6.68 -23.91 -40.26
C ARG A 352 6.99 -23.06 -39.02
N VAL A 353 8.29 -22.85 -38.81
CA VAL A 353 8.82 -21.85 -37.88
C VAL A 353 9.48 -20.79 -38.77
N PRO A 354 8.92 -19.58 -38.90
CA PRO A 354 9.38 -18.62 -39.91
C PRO A 354 10.83 -18.15 -39.73
N LYS A 355 11.29 -18.06 -38.47
CA LYS A 355 12.63 -17.61 -38.09
C LYS A 355 13.04 -18.27 -36.76
N ALA A 356 14.34 -18.49 -36.59
CA ALA A 356 14.91 -18.89 -35.31
C ALA A 356 14.69 -17.80 -34.25
N ARG A 357 14.41 -18.21 -33.01
CA ARG A 357 14.14 -17.30 -31.89
C ARG A 357 14.82 -17.77 -30.62
N LYS A 358 15.16 -16.86 -29.71
CA LYS A 358 15.63 -17.22 -28.38
C LYS A 358 14.49 -17.88 -27.60
N VAL A 359 14.77 -19.03 -26.99
CA VAL A 359 13.81 -19.84 -26.24
C VAL A 359 14.39 -20.15 -24.87
N LEU A 360 13.63 -19.85 -23.82
CA LEU A 360 13.92 -20.31 -22.46
C LEU A 360 12.99 -21.48 -22.13
N TYR A 361 13.55 -22.66 -21.92
CA TYR A 361 12.84 -23.84 -21.45
C TYR A 361 12.98 -23.97 -19.93
N MET A 362 11.89 -23.70 -19.20
CA MET A 362 11.85 -23.78 -17.74
C MET A 362 11.21 -25.10 -17.30
N GLN A 363 11.91 -25.87 -16.48
CA GLN A 363 11.42 -27.14 -15.96
C GLN A 363 11.46 -27.15 -14.42
N TYR A 364 10.44 -27.72 -13.79
CA TYR A 364 10.32 -27.76 -12.33
C TYR A 364 10.09 -29.16 -11.75
N GLU A 365 10.00 -30.19 -12.59
CA GLU A 365 9.50 -31.51 -12.18
C GLU A 365 10.57 -32.60 -12.18
N MET A 366 11.63 -32.47 -12.96
CA MET A 366 12.56 -33.56 -13.25
C MET A 366 13.97 -33.29 -12.76
N LEU A 367 14.69 -34.37 -12.46
CA LEU A 367 16.13 -34.34 -12.18
C LEU A 367 16.89 -33.88 -13.42
N ASP A 368 17.89 -33.03 -13.21
CA ASP A 368 18.63 -32.34 -14.28
C ASP A 368 19.29 -33.30 -15.26
N ASP A 369 19.89 -34.39 -14.76
CA ASP A 369 20.53 -35.42 -15.59
C ASP A 369 19.54 -36.09 -16.56
N VAL A 370 18.29 -36.30 -16.12
CA VAL A 370 17.24 -36.92 -16.95
C VAL A 370 16.81 -35.99 -18.08
N ILE A 371 16.93 -34.67 -17.87
CA ILE A 371 16.67 -33.67 -18.92
C ILE A 371 17.83 -33.62 -19.89
N GLY A 372 19.08 -33.70 -19.41
CA GLY A 372 20.26 -33.79 -20.26
C GLY A 372 20.15 -34.94 -21.27
N ASP A 373 19.82 -36.14 -20.80
CA ASP A 373 19.60 -37.31 -21.65
C ASP A 373 18.47 -37.10 -22.67
N ARG A 374 17.34 -36.52 -22.24
CA ARG A 374 16.19 -36.24 -23.11
C ARG A 374 16.49 -35.18 -24.15
N LEU A 375 17.27 -34.17 -23.79
CA LEU A 375 17.69 -33.10 -24.67
C LEU A 375 18.59 -33.69 -25.76
N ALA A 376 19.62 -34.46 -25.39
CA ALA A 376 20.45 -35.17 -26.34
C ALA A 376 19.64 -36.09 -27.27
N LEU A 377 18.67 -36.83 -26.73
CA LEU A 377 17.83 -37.75 -27.50
C LEU A 377 16.97 -37.04 -28.55
N GLN A 378 16.47 -35.84 -28.26
CA GLN A 378 15.58 -35.10 -29.16
C GLN A 378 16.32 -34.15 -30.10
N THR A 379 17.38 -33.49 -29.60
CA THR A 379 18.10 -32.48 -30.37
C THR A 379 19.12 -33.07 -31.31
N LYS A 380 19.79 -34.19 -30.97
CA LYS A 380 20.80 -34.79 -31.85
C LYS A 380 20.20 -35.20 -33.21
N PRO A 381 19.08 -35.94 -33.29
CA PRO A 381 18.45 -36.26 -34.57
C PRO A 381 17.98 -35.00 -35.32
N LEU A 382 17.56 -33.97 -34.58
CA LEU A 382 17.11 -32.70 -35.18
C LEU A 382 18.29 -31.95 -35.83
N MET A 383 19.44 -31.88 -35.16
CA MET A 383 20.67 -31.28 -35.69
C MET A 383 21.24 -32.08 -36.87
N GLU A 384 21.18 -33.40 -36.82
CA GLU A 384 21.59 -34.26 -37.95
C GLU A 384 20.71 -34.04 -39.19
N LYS A 385 19.40 -33.80 -38.98
CA LYS A 385 18.46 -33.51 -40.05
C LYS A 385 18.63 -32.10 -40.63
N TYR A 386 18.99 -31.12 -39.80
CA TYR A 386 19.14 -29.71 -40.16
C TYR A 386 20.55 -29.20 -39.79
N PRO A 387 21.60 -29.66 -40.51
CA PRO A 387 22.99 -29.40 -40.15
C PRO A 387 23.41 -27.94 -40.32
N VAL A 388 22.72 -27.17 -41.17
CA VAL A 388 23.00 -25.74 -41.38
C VAL A 388 22.55 -24.92 -40.17
N GLU A 389 21.37 -25.23 -39.65
CA GLU A 389 20.72 -24.55 -38.53
C GLU A 389 21.18 -25.08 -37.16
N ALA A 390 21.90 -26.21 -37.12
CA ALA A 390 22.31 -26.88 -35.88
C ALA A 390 23.04 -25.96 -34.88
N HIS A 391 23.85 -25.01 -35.36
CA HIS A 391 24.55 -24.05 -34.51
C HIS A 391 23.59 -23.15 -33.71
N LEU A 392 22.43 -22.80 -34.29
CA LEU A 392 21.44 -21.92 -33.68
C LEU A 392 20.81 -22.53 -32.43
N LEU A 393 20.78 -23.86 -32.32
CA LEU A 393 20.20 -24.53 -31.16
C LEU A 393 20.91 -24.07 -29.87
N ASN A 394 22.24 -24.11 -29.84
CA ASN A 394 23.02 -23.75 -28.66
C ASN A 394 23.08 -22.24 -28.42
N GLU A 395 22.88 -21.43 -29.47
CA GLU A 395 22.82 -19.97 -29.36
C GLU A 395 21.47 -19.49 -28.79
N ASN A 396 20.38 -20.21 -29.11
CA ASN A 396 19.03 -19.74 -28.86
C ASN A 396 18.28 -20.51 -27.77
N LEU A 397 18.56 -21.79 -27.53
CA LEU A 397 17.87 -22.58 -26.52
C LEU A 397 18.61 -22.55 -25.18
N MET A 398 18.02 -21.87 -24.21
CA MET A 398 18.46 -21.86 -22.81
C MET A 398 17.56 -22.76 -21.99
N VAL A 399 18.15 -23.57 -21.10
CA VAL A 399 17.40 -24.46 -20.20
C VAL A 399 17.61 -24.01 -18.76
N SER A 400 16.52 -23.69 -18.07
CA SER A 400 16.54 -23.41 -16.64
C SER A 400 16.10 -24.65 -15.88
N VAL A 401 16.97 -25.09 -14.98
CA VAL A 401 16.70 -26.12 -13.97
C VAL A 401 16.40 -25.46 -12.64
N ASN A 402 15.60 -26.16 -11.83
CA ASN A 402 15.06 -25.68 -10.57
C ASN A 402 16.16 -25.05 -9.69
N GLY A 403 16.16 -23.71 -9.59
CA GLY A 403 16.90 -22.98 -8.56
C GLY A 403 18.00 -22.01 -8.99
N GLN A 404 18.08 -21.53 -10.24
CA GLN A 404 18.80 -20.27 -10.45
C GLN A 404 17.92 -19.11 -9.97
N LYS A 405 18.12 -18.71 -8.71
CA LYS A 405 17.58 -17.48 -8.10
C LYS A 405 18.01 -16.20 -8.83
N ASP A 406 18.98 -16.27 -9.74
CA ASP A 406 19.59 -15.11 -10.40
C ASP A 406 19.57 -15.24 -11.93
N LEU A 407 18.38 -15.29 -12.54
CA LEU A 407 18.26 -15.34 -14.01
C LEU A 407 18.31 -13.95 -14.67
N PHE A 408 18.27 -12.87 -13.89
CA PHE A 408 18.54 -11.51 -14.33
C PHE A 408 19.19 -10.71 -13.20
N SER A 409 20.51 -10.65 -13.19
CA SER A 409 21.26 -9.63 -12.44
C SER A 409 21.92 -8.71 -13.46
N ASP A 410 21.43 -7.47 -13.54
CA ASP A 410 22.23 -6.35 -14.01
C ASP A 410 23.26 -5.94 -12.94
#